data_AF-A0A934F393-F1
#
_entry.id   AF-A0A934F393-F1
#
_cell.length_a   1.000
_cell.length_b   1.000
_cell.length_c   1.000
_cell.angle_alpha   90.00
_cell.angle_beta   90.00
_cell.angle_gamma   90.00
#
_symmetry.space_group_name_H-M   'P 1'
#
loop_
_entity.id
_entity.type
_entity.pdbx_description
1 polymer ?
#
loop_
_entity_poly.entity_id
_entity_poly.type
_entity_poly.pdbx_seq_one_letter_code
_entity_poly.pdbx_strand_id
1 'polypeptide(L)'
;MLLSLIGEQPIPILLTDRALKPRRHILAHNDRTRRVAEYLRALLPHAELLPLKDPYHLDSLRAVFESAYRPGMTFNLTGGTKPMAWAGYEIAQAHQAQVVYLESEKKQSKLYRLNFSANSIAQTVDVLPRLISPEDYLQAHGLPPVPSTPLTNHQETALLMFLGKQADEVRHNLQYPAFEIDFLVQRGNQIAIIEAKSGLSKHKRKRDGLDQLTTITGREYLGTYTGRIWVVAALPGKQLQDLAKAYGIHVVLVQIREAAPGRWRLDDASQARLRAALDETLGANPKSQIQNPQIGNRK
;
A
#
# COMPACT_ATOMS: atom_id res chain seq x y z
N MET A 1 12.74 7.10 20.84
CA MET A 1 12.71 5.64 20.56
C MET A 1 11.32 5.30 20.08
N LEU A 2 11.13 4.34 19.18
CA LEU A 2 9.78 3.92 18.73
C LEU A 2 9.52 2.48 19.18
N LEU A 3 8.33 2.19 19.69
CA LEU A 3 7.81 0.83 19.86
C LEU A 3 6.58 0.67 18.98
N SER A 4 6.60 -0.28 18.06
CA SER A 4 5.47 -0.60 17.18
C SER A 4 4.88 -1.95 17.50
N LEU A 5 3.56 -2.00 17.56
CA LEU A 5 2.81 -3.24 17.63
C LEU A 5 2.67 -3.84 16.23
N ILE A 6 3.24 -5.02 16.01
CA ILE A 6 3.21 -5.67 14.70
C ILE A 6 1.87 -6.37 14.51
N GLY A 7 1.16 -5.98 13.46
CA GLY A 7 -0.01 -6.69 12.92
C GLY A 7 0.34 -7.47 11.65
N GLU A 8 -0.68 -7.76 10.85
CA GLU A 8 -0.51 -8.49 9.59
C GLU A 8 -0.01 -7.61 8.45
N GLN A 9 -0.28 -6.31 8.53
CA GLN A 9 0.08 -5.35 7.48
C GLN A 9 1.37 -4.62 7.88
N PRO A 10 2.46 -4.72 7.09
CA PRO A 10 3.76 -4.12 7.43
C PRO A 10 3.80 -2.62 7.16
N ILE A 11 3.05 -2.15 6.16
CA ILE A 11 3.15 -0.79 5.61
C ILE A 11 2.91 0.30 6.65
N PRO A 12 1.92 0.20 7.56
CA PRO A 12 1.75 1.22 8.58
C PRO A 12 2.95 1.37 9.50
N ILE A 13 3.65 0.26 9.80
CA ILE A 13 4.84 0.29 10.65
C ILE A 13 6.02 0.93 9.92
N LEU A 14 6.23 0.54 8.66
CA LEU A 14 7.29 1.09 7.82
C LEU A 14 7.11 2.61 7.61
N LEU A 15 5.89 3.05 7.30
CA LEU A 15 5.58 4.47 7.09
C LEU A 15 5.83 5.30 8.35
N THR A 16 5.39 4.81 9.52
CA THR A 16 5.64 5.50 10.79
C THR A 16 7.13 5.58 11.10
N ASP A 17 7.90 4.52 10.88
CA ASP A 17 9.35 4.55 11.07
C ASP A 17 10.02 5.61 10.18
N ARG A 18 9.73 5.58 8.88
CA ARG A 18 10.31 6.53 7.92
C ARG A 18 9.92 7.99 8.21
N ALA A 19 8.71 8.21 8.74
CA ALA A 19 8.23 9.53 9.13
C ALA A 19 8.92 10.06 10.39
N LEU A 20 9.07 9.21 11.41
CA LEU A 20 9.60 9.59 12.72
C LEU A 20 11.12 9.51 12.83
N LYS A 21 11.76 8.72 11.96
CA LYS A 21 13.21 8.48 11.92
C LYS A 21 13.78 8.16 13.31
N PRO A 22 13.23 7.18 14.03
CA PRO A 22 13.68 6.89 15.38
C PRO A 22 15.12 6.36 15.36
N ARG A 23 15.90 6.66 16.40
CA ARG A 23 17.25 6.09 16.56
C ARG A 23 17.25 4.57 16.81
N ARG A 24 16.17 4.05 17.41
CA ARG A 24 15.93 2.63 17.71
C ARG A 24 14.44 2.33 17.59
N HIS A 25 14.10 1.19 17.03
CA HIS A 25 12.72 0.77 16.77
C HIS A 25 12.44 -0.64 17.33
N ILE A 26 11.59 -0.75 18.34
CA ILE A 26 11.17 -2.05 18.89
C ILE A 26 9.94 -2.53 18.14
N LEU A 27 10.01 -3.73 17.56
CA LEU A 27 8.93 -4.41 16.85
C LEU A 27 8.32 -5.48 17.76
N ALA A 28 7.26 -5.11 18.48
CA ALA A 28 6.53 -6.01 19.37
C ALA A 28 5.61 -6.95 18.58
N HIS A 29 5.93 -8.25 18.56
CA HIS A 29 5.24 -9.22 17.70
C HIS A 29 4.87 -10.50 18.47
N ASN A 30 3.86 -11.23 18.01
CA ASN A 30 3.58 -12.59 18.47
C ASN A 30 4.03 -13.61 17.40
N ASP A 31 3.78 -14.89 17.63
CA ASP A 31 4.17 -15.95 16.69
C ASP A 31 3.50 -15.81 15.31
N ARG A 32 2.23 -15.37 15.27
CA ARG A 32 1.48 -15.20 14.02
C ARG A 32 2.02 -14.04 13.18
N THR A 33 2.56 -13.00 13.82
CA THR A 33 3.08 -11.80 13.15
C THR A 33 4.60 -11.76 13.08
N ARG A 34 5.30 -12.82 13.52
CA ARG A 34 6.76 -12.91 13.52
C ARG A 34 7.35 -12.68 12.13
N ARG A 35 6.77 -13.32 11.11
CA ARG A 35 7.21 -13.19 9.72
C ARG A 35 7.23 -11.74 9.25
N VAL A 36 6.16 -10.98 9.57
CA VAL A 36 6.05 -9.55 9.24
C VAL A 36 7.12 -8.73 9.96
N ALA A 37 7.36 -9.02 11.24
CA ALA A 37 8.41 -8.35 12.02
C ALA A 37 9.81 -8.60 11.45
N GLU A 38 10.09 -9.82 10.99
CA GLU A 38 11.36 -10.19 10.36
C GLU A 38 11.59 -9.47 9.02
N TYR A 39 10.55 -9.36 8.18
CA TYR A 39 10.62 -8.58 6.93
C TYR A 39 10.88 -7.10 7.20
N LEU A 40 10.18 -6.51 8.16
CA LEU A 40 10.41 -5.12 8.56
C LEU A 40 11.81 -4.91 9.13
N ARG A 41 12.33 -5.83 9.96
CA ARG A 41 13.70 -5.76 10.47
C ARG A 41 14.75 -5.79 9.36
N ALA A 42 14.51 -6.55 8.28
CA ALA A 42 15.42 -6.57 7.14
C ALA A 42 15.51 -5.20 6.44
N LEU A 43 14.42 -4.41 6.45
CA LEU A 43 14.37 -3.05 5.90
C LEU A 43 14.83 -1.96 6.87
N LEU A 44 14.72 -2.23 8.16
CA LEU A 44 14.94 -1.29 9.25
C LEU A 44 16.09 -1.81 10.13
N PRO A 45 17.36 -1.56 9.76
CA PRO A 45 18.51 -2.15 10.45
C PRO A 45 18.67 -1.70 11.91
N HIS A 46 18.02 -0.59 12.31
CA HIS A 46 17.92 -0.11 13.68
C HIS A 46 16.75 -0.72 14.47
N ALA A 47 16.06 -1.71 13.90
CA ALA A 47 14.92 -2.38 14.51
C ALA A 47 15.31 -3.64 15.29
N GLU A 48 14.66 -3.83 16.42
CA GLU A 48 14.84 -4.95 17.33
C GLU A 48 13.50 -5.68 17.53
N LEU A 49 13.53 -7.01 17.64
CA LEU A 49 12.33 -7.82 17.81
C LEU A 49 12.03 -8.00 19.29
N LEU A 50 10.77 -7.75 19.69
CA LEU A 50 10.26 -8.02 21.03
C LEU A 50 9.15 -9.08 20.93
N PRO A 51 9.44 -10.35 21.28
CA PRO A 51 8.43 -11.40 21.22
C PRO A 51 7.42 -11.28 22.36
N LEU A 52 6.14 -11.41 22.03
CA LEU A 52 5.00 -11.43 22.94
C LEU A 52 4.41 -12.84 22.97
N LYS A 53 4.52 -13.49 24.13
CA LYS A 53 4.05 -14.88 24.30
C LYS A 53 2.52 -15.00 24.23
N ASP A 54 1.81 -14.08 24.88
CA ASP A 54 0.35 -14.05 24.88
C ASP A 54 -0.16 -12.66 24.46
N PRO A 55 -0.62 -12.47 23.21
CA PRO A 55 -1.10 -11.19 22.70
C PRO A 55 -2.52 -10.83 23.17
N TYR A 56 -3.14 -11.61 24.06
CA TYR A 56 -4.47 -11.36 24.61
C TYR A 56 -4.48 -11.22 26.14
N HIS A 57 -3.39 -11.55 26.83
CA HIS A 57 -3.28 -11.39 28.28
C HIS A 57 -2.72 -10.02 28.68
N LEU A 58 -3.62 -9.08 29.03
CA LEU A 58 -3.29 -7.67 29.28
C LEU A 58 -2.18 -7.45 30.31
N ASP A 59 -2.20 -8.15 31.45
CA ASP A 59 -1.20 -7.92 32.51
C ASP A 59 0.21 -8.34 32.09
N SER A 60 0.31 -9.39 31.29
CA SER A 60 1.59 -9.83 30.72
C SER A 60 2.10 -8.82 29.69
N LEU A 61 1.20 -8.27 28.87
CA LEU A 61 1.53 -7.23 27.91
C LEU A 61 2.00 -5.95 28.60
N ARG A 62 1.29 -5.51 29.66
CA ARG A 62 1.68 -4.35 30.49
C ARG A 62 3.07 -4.55 31.06
N ALA A 63 3.33 -5.69 31.71
CA ALA A 63 4.63 -5.98 32.32
C ALA A 63 5.77 -5.96 31.29
N VAL A 64 5.55 -6.52 30.09
CA VAL A 64 6.53 -6.50 29.00
C VAL A 64 6.78 -5.09 28.49
N PHE A 65 5.72 -4.31 28.23
CA PHE A 65 5.84 -2.94 27.73
C PHE A 65 6.43 -1.99 28.77
N GLU A 66 6.08 -2.13 30.04
CA GLU A 66 6.68 -1.40 31.15
C GLU A 66 8.19 -1.69 31.25
N SER A 67 8.58 -2.96 31.17
CA SER A 67 9.99 -3.35 31.17
C SER A 67 10.77 -2.82 29.96
N ALA A 68 10.12 -2.72 28.81
CA ALA A 68 10.71 -2.19 27.58
C ALA A 68 10.77 -0.66 27.54
N TYR A 69 9.89 0.02 28.30
CA TYR A 69 9.75 1.47 28.25
C TYR A 69 11.04 2.20 28.60
N ARG A 70 11.32 3.29 27.88
CA ARG A 70 12.42 4.21 28.17
C ARG A 70 11.90 5.65 28.01
N PRO A 71 12.39 6.61 28.81
CA PRO A 71 12.00 8.02 28.67
C PRO A 71 12.14 8.53 27.22
N GLY A 72 11.11 9.21 26.73
CA GLY A 72 11.07 9.70 25.34
C GLY A 72 10.80 8.61 24.29
N MET A 73 10.28 7.45 24.70
CA MET A 73 9.70 6.48 23.78
C MET A 73 8.37 6.98 23.21
N THR A 74 8.09 6.61 21.97
CA THR A 74 6.82 6.81 21.29
C THR A 74 6.21 5.44 21.00
N PHE A 75 4.91 5.30 21.21
CA PHE A 75 4.17 4.07 20.95
C PHE A 75 3.36 4.20 19.65
N ASN A 76 3.63 3.33 18.69
CA ASN A 76 2.82 3.18 17.49
C ASN A 76 1.78 2.07 17.70
N LEU A 77 0.53 2.49 17.83
CA LEU A 77 -0.62 1.62 18.13
C LEU A 77 -1.43 1.26 16.88
N THR A 78 -0.87 1.45 15.69
CA THR A 78 -1.59 1.19 14.43
C THR A 78 -1.82 -0.30 14.18
N GLY A 79 -0.87 -1.14 14.57
CA GLY A 79 -0.93 -2.59 14.38
C GLY A 79 -1.22 -3.37 15.67
N GLY A 80 -0.94 -4.67 15.64
CA GLY A 80 -1.19 -5.58 16.75
C GLY A 80 -2.67 -5.90 16.97
N THR A 81 -2.94 -6.65 18.05
CA THR A 81 -4.31 -6.92 18.50
C THR A 81 -4.82 -5.75 19.34
N LYS A 82 -6.15 -5.66 19.53
CA LYS A 82 -6.74 -4.64 20.41
C LYS A 82 -6.16 -4.69 21.85
N PRO A 83 -6.00 -5.87 22.49
CA PRO A 83 -5.34 -5.94 23.79
C PRO A 83 -3.90 -5.40 23.78
N MET A 84 -3.11 -5.66 22.74
CA MET A 84 -1.78 -5.07 22.59
C MET A 84 -1.86 -3.54 22.53
N ALA A 85 -2.79 -2.98 21.74
CA ALA A 85 -2.98 -1.54 21.63
C ALA A 85 -3.41 -0.90 22.97
N TRP A 86 -4.31 -1.54 23.71
CA TRP A 86 -4.73 -1.07 25.04
C TRP A 86 -3.59 -1.08 26.05
N ALA A 87 -2.85 -2.18 26.14
CA ALA A 87 -1.73 -2.25 27.07
C ALA A 87 -0.65 -1.20 26.72
N GLY A 88 -0.34 -1.04 25.43
CA GLY A 88 0.60 -0.01 24.96
C GLY A 88 0.12 1.42 25.24
N TYR A 89 -1.17 1.68 25.06
CA TYR A 89 -1.78 2.97 25.40
C TYR A 89 -1.69 3.28 26.89
N GLU A 90 -2.00 2.31 27.77
CA GLU A 90 -1.95 2.50 29.22
C GLU A 90 -0.53 2.80 29.71
N ILE A 91 0.48 2.07 29.21
CA ILE A 91 1.89 2.36 29.51
C ILE A 91 2.26 3.76 29.00
N ALA A 92 1.87 4.10 27.76
CA ALA A 92 2.17 5.42 27.21
C ALA A 92 1.53 6.55 28.04
N GLN A 93 0.28 6.36 28.47
CA GLN A 93 -0.43 7.33 29.30
C GLN A 93 0.21 7.49 30.69
N ALA A 94 0.53 6.38 31.36
CA ALA A 94 1.15 6.38 32.69
C ALA A 94 2.49 7.14 32.70
N HIS A 95 3.24 7.06 31.61
CA HIS A 95 4.54 7.72 31.45
C HIS A 95 4.50 9.02 30.65
N GLN A 96 3.30 9.51 30.29
CA GLN A 96 3.11 10.68 29.42
C GLN A 96 3.88 10.61 28.08
N ALA A 97 4.11 9.40 27.57
CA ALA A 97 4.79 9.15 26.32
C ALA A 97 3.88 9.38 25.12
N GLN A 98 4.44 9.86 24.01
CA GLN A 98 3.67 10.11 22.79
C GLN A 98 3.10 8.79 22.23
N VAL A 99 1.85 8.83 21.78
CA VAL A 99 1.23 7.78 20.98
C VAL A 99 1.07 8.27 19.55
N VAL A 100 1.27 7.37 18.59
CA VAL A 100 0.99 7.60 17.18
C VAL A 100 0.10 6.52 16.60
N TYR A 101 -0.73 6.91 15.65
CA TYR A 101 -1.62 6.04 14.88
C TYR A 101 -1.63 6.48 13.43
N LEU A 102 -1.45 5.54 12.49
CA LEU A 102 -1.44 5.82 11.07
C LEU A 102 -2.74 5.38 10.42
N GLU A 103 -3.47 6.34 9.87
CA GLU A 103 -4.57 6.06 8.95
C GLU A 103 -4.01 5.93 7.52
N SER A 104 -4.18 4.76 6.91
CA SER A 104 -3.71 4.48 5.54
C SER A 104 -4.85 4.19 4.52
N GLU A 105 -6.08 3.99 5.00
CA GLU A 105 -7.22 3.47 4.22
C GLU A 105 -7.97 4.51 3.36
N LYS A 106 -7.53 5.77 3.34
CA LYS A 106 -8.24 6.87 2.63
C LYS A 106 -7.42 7.53 1.52
N LYS A 107 -6.58 6.75 0.83
CA LYS A 107 -5.74 7.22 -0.30
C LYS A 107 -4.73 8.30 0.09
N GLN A 108 -4.59 8.54 1.39
CA GLN A 108 -3.63 9.43 2.03
C GLN A 108 -3.13 8.72 3.28
N SER A 109 -1.87 8.97 3.62
CA SER A 109 -1.27 8.47 4.85
C SER A 109 -1.30 9.59 5.87
N LYS A 110 -2.13 9.49 6.90
CA LYS A 110 -2.24 10.50 7.97
C LYS A 110 -1.68 9.93 9.27
N LEU A 111 -0.71 10.62 9.84
CA LEU A 111 -0.13 10.26 11.12
C LEU A 111 -0.78 11.12 12.21
N TYR A 112 -1.59 10.47 13.03
CA TYR A 112 -2.16 11.04 14.22
C TYR A 112 -1.13 10.95 15.35
N ARG A 113 -0.94 12.05 16.08
CA ARG A 113 -0.08 12.12 17.25
C ARG A 113 -0.91 12.51 18.45
N LEU A 114 -0.83 11.72 19.52
CA LEU A 114 -1.50 11.95 20.78
C LEU A 114 -0.42 12.22 21.82
N ASN A 115 -0.49 13.40 22.43
CA ASN A 115 0.43 13.82 23.49
C ASN A 115 -0.36 13.96 24.79
N PHE A 116 0.04 13.20 25.80
CA PHE A 116 -0.60 13.25 27.11
C PHE A 116 -0.09 14.44 27.92
N SER A 117 -1.01 15.06 28.65
CA SER A 117 -0.71 15.94 29.77
C SER A 117 -1.44 15.43 31.02
N ALA A 118 -1.23 16.06 32.18
CA ALA A 118 -1.84 15.62 33.44
C ALA A 118 -3.37 15.44 33.36
N ASN A 119 -4.06 16.29 32.58
CA ASN A 119 -5.52 16.33 32.54
C ASN A 119 -6.10 16.34 31.12
N SER A 120 -5.29 16.17 30.07
CA SER A 120 -5.78 16.25 28.69
C SER A 120 -4.93 15.45 27.70
N ILE A 121 -5.51 15.22 26.52
CA ILE A 121 -4.83 14.61 25.38
C ILE A 121 -4.88 15.61 24.23
N ALA A 122 -3.71 16.07 23.79
CA ALA A 122 -3.59 16.91 22.61
C ALA A 122 -3.39 16.03 21.38
N GLN A 123 -4.21 16.25 20.35
CA GLN A 123 -4.13 15.52 19.09
C GLN A 123 -3.67 16.44 17.95
N THR A 124 -2.64 16.02 17.21
CA THR A 124 -2.26 16.64 15.93
C THR A 124 -2.26 15.61 14.81
N VAL A 125 -2.34 16.09 13.57
CA VAL A 125 -2.41 15.26 12.36
C VAL A 125 -1.48 15.79 11.30
N ASP A 126 -0.59 14.92 10.82
CA ASP A 126 0.29 15.19 9.69
C ASP A 126 -0.13 14.33 8.49
N VAL A 127 -0.31 14.94 7.32
CA VAL A 127 -0.38 14.18 6.06
C VAL A 127 1.06 13.86 5.65
N LEU A 128 1.39 12.57 5.60
CA LEU A 128 2.74 12.13 5.27
C LEU A 128 3.03 12.30 3.78
N PRO A 129 4.24 12.75 3.41
CA PRO A 129 4.68 12.76 2.02
C PRO A 129 4.92 11.32 1.53
N ARG A 130 5.37 11.17 0.29
CA ARG A 130 5.90 9.89 -0.21
C ARG A 130 7.14 9.51 0.61
N LEU A 131 7.08 8.37 1.28
CA LEU A 131 8.14 7.86 2.17
C LEU A 131 8.65 6.46 1.78
N ILE A 132 7.95 5.76 0.89
CA ILE A 132 8.31 4.42 0.42
C ILE A 132 8.33 4.37 -1.11
N SER A 133 9.15 3.48 -1.65
CA SER A 133 9.15 3.06 -3.05
C SER A 133 8.31 1.79 -3.26
N PRO A 134 8.04 1.39 -4.51
CA PRO A 134 7.54 0.05 -4.83
C PRO A 134 8.41 -1.07 -4.28
N GLU A 135 9.73 -0.88 -4.28
CA GLU A 135 10.68 -1.86 -3.77
C GLU A 135 10.51 -2.07 -2.27
N ASP A 136 10.48 -0.97 -1.50
CA ASP A 136 10.23 -1.02 -0.06
C ASP A 136 8.91 -1.75 0.23
N TYR A 137 7.87 -1.48 -0.56
CA TYR A 137 6.57 -2.12 -0.41
C TYR A 137 6.66 -3.64 -0.63
N LEU A 138 7.23 -4.07 -1.76
CA LEU A 138 7.42 -5.50 -2.06
C LEU A 138 8.24 -6.21 -0.99
N GLN A 139 9.37 -5.63 -0.58
CA GLN A 139 10.25 -6.19 0.45
C GLN A 139 9.58 -6.25 1.82
N ALA A 140 8.74 -5.26 2.17
CA ALA A 140 7.99 -5.26 3.42
C ALA A 140 6.99 -6.43 3.49
N HIS A 141 6.49 -6.85 2.32
CA HIS A 141 5.64 -8.03 2.15
C HIS A 141 6.44 -9.32 1.92
N GLY A 142 7.77 -9.29 2.07
CA GLY A 142 8.65 -10.46 1.96
C GLY A 142 8.97 -10.89 0.53
N LEU A 143 8.65 -10.05 -0.46
CA LEU A 143 8.97 -10.33 -1.86
C LEU A 143 10.34 -9.74 -2.20
N PRO A 144 11.25 -10.54 -2.79
CA PRO A 144 12.55 -10.03 -3.17
C PRO A 144 12.44 -9.03 -4.34
N PRO A 145 13.46 -8.19 -4.52
CA PRO A 145 13.64 -7.42 -5.74
C PRO A 145 13.67 -8.31 -6.97
N VAL A 146 12.88 -7.96 -7.97
CA VAL A 146 12.97 -8.57 -9.31
C VAL A 146 12.97 -7.45 -10.35
N PRO A 147 13.78 -7.56 -11.42
CA PRO A 147 13.79 -6.56 -12.47
C PRO A 147 12.49 -6.60 -13.27
N SER A 148 12.13 -5.46 -13.89
CA SER A 148 11.09 -5.46 -14.91
C SER A 148 11.61 -6.15 -16.16
N THR A 149 10.78 -6.98 -16.78
CA THR A 149 11.14 -7.64 -18.05
C THR A 149 10.48 -6.93 -19.23
N PRO A 150 11.11 -6.93 -20.43
CA PRO A 150 10.61 -6.19 -21.58
C PRO A 150 9.18 -6.58 -21.96
N LEU A 151 8.35 -5.59 -22.26
CA LEU A 151 7.00 -5.80 -22.76
C LEU A 151 7.03 -6.16 -24.24
N THR A 152 6.30 -7.21 -24.61
CA THR A 152 6.18 -7.66 -26.01
C THR A 152 4.79 -7.38 -26.59
N ASN A 153 3.81 -7.05 -25.73
CA ASN A 153 2.43 -6.79 -26.09
C ASN A 153 2.18 -5.29 -26.31
N HIS A 154 1.60 -4.93 -27.46
CA HIS A 154 1.24 -3.55 -27.81
C HIS A 154 0.34 -2.86 -26.77
N GLN A 155 -0.60 -3.59 -26.16
CA GLN A 155 -1.48 -3.06 -25.13
C GLN A 155 -0.68 -2.68 -23.87
N GLU A 156 0.21 -3.55 -23.42
CA GLU A 156 1.02 -3.30 -22.23
C GLU A 156 2.01 -2.15 -22.46
N THR A 157 2.62 -2.06 -23.65
CA THR A 157 3.46 -0.92 -24.02
C THR A 157 2.68 0.40 -23.98
N ALA A 158 1.45 0.41 -24.51
CA ALA A 158 0.59 1.59 -24.46
C ALA A 158 0.18 1.96 -23.02
N LEU A 159 -0.07 0.96 -22.17
CA LEU A 159 -0.36 1.13 -20.75
C LEU A 159 0.85 1.71 -20.02
N LEU A 160 2.05 1.14 -20.19
CA LEU A 160 3.27 1.63 -19.55
C LEU A 160 3.52 3.10 -19.86
N MET A 161 3.40 3.49 -21.14
CA MET A 161 3.54 4.88 -21.57
C MET A 161 2.55 5.83 -20.89
N PHE A 162 1.30 5.38 -20.71
CA PHE A 162 0.29 6.16 -20.03
C PHE A 162 0.55 6.23 -18.51
N LEU A 163 0.77 5.08 -17.88
CA LEU A 163 0.98 4.95 -16.43
C LEU A 163 2.20 5.75 -15.98
N GLY A 164 3.30 5.75 -16.76
CA GLY A 164 4.50 6.53 -16.46
C GLY A 164 4.28 8.04 -16.40
N LYS A 165 3.23 8.55 -17.05
CA LYS A 165 2.81 9.97 -16.94
C LYS A 165 1.83 10.20 -15.80
N GLN A 166 1.21 9.14 -15.30
CA GLN A 166 0.13 9.20 -14.31
C GLN A 166 0.56 8.79 -12.91
N ALA A 167 1.73 8.21 -12.73
CA ALA A 167 2.19 7.67 -11.48
C ALA A 167 3.51 8.33 -11.04
N ASP A 168 3.87 8.14 -9.78
CA ASP A 168 5.19 8.51 -9.29
C ASP A 168 6.24 7.48 -9.69
N GLU A 169 5.86 6.20 -9.71
CA GLU A 169 6.68 5.09 -10.18
C GLU A 169 5.79 3.99 -10.77
N VAL A 170 6.30 3.31 -11.80
CA VAL A 170 5.66 2.16 -12.43
C VAL A 170 6.71 1.08 -12.60
N ARG A 171 6.39 -0.11 -12.13
CA ARG A 171 7.12 -1.35 -12.44
C ARG A 171 6.22 -2.27 -13.23
N HIS A 172 6.80 -3.11 -14.07
CA HIS A 172 6.03 -3.95 -14.99
C HIS A 172 6.66 -5.32 -15.17
N ASN A 173 5.82 -6.29 -15.52
CA ASN A 173 6.21 -7.65 -15.84
C ASN A 173 7.19 -8.23 -14.81
N LEU A 174 6.78 -8.18 -13.53
CA LEU A 174 7.54 -8.66 -12.39
C LEU A 174 7.24 -10.13 -12.17
N GLN A 175 8.27 -10.95 -12.24
CA GLN A 175 8.17 -12.41 -12.28
C GLN A 175 8.56 -13.01 -10.93
N TYR A 176 7.58 -13.62 -10.25
CA TYR A 176 7.80 -14.37 -9.01
C TYR A 176 7.45 -15.85 -9.21
N PRO A 177 8.02 -16.79 -8.43
CA PRO A 177 7.76 -18.22 -8.59
C PRO A 177 6.28 -18.61 -8.49
N ALA A 178 5.48 -17.87 -7.72
CA ALA A 178 4.08 -18.17 -7.46
C ALA A 178 3.08 -17.34 -8.29
N PHE A 179 3.52 -16.21 -8.87
CA PHE A 179 2.64 -15.31 -9.62
C PHE A 179 3.45 -14.28 -10.43
N GLU A 180 2.78 -13.68 -11.41
CA GLU A 180 3.29 -12.54 -12.17
C GLU A 180 2.50 -11.28 -11.81
N ILE A 181 3.16 -10.13 -11.85
CA ILE A 181 2.53 -8.81 -11.75
C ILE A 181 2.76 -8.05 -13.05
N ASP A 182 1.69 -7.83 -13.83
CA ASP A 182 1.80 -7.08 -15.09
C ASP A 182 2.24 -5.64 -14.83
N PHE A 183 1.60 -4.94 -13.89
CA PHE A 183 2.03 -3.62 -13.43
C PHE A 183 1.84 -3.42 -11.94
N LEU A 184 2.85 -2.82 -11.32
CA LEU A 184 2.79 -2.24 -9.99
C LEU A 184 2.95 -0.73 -10.13
N VAL A 185 1.95 0.01 -9.66
CA VAL A 185 1.84 1.46 -9.85
C VAL A 185 1.78 2.16 -8.51
N GLN A 186 2.59 3.20 -8.33
CA GLN A 186 2.63 4.00 -7.11
C GLN A 186 2.15 5.44 -7.32
N ARG A 187 1.36 5.94 -6.37
CA ARG A 187 1.16 7.38 -6.13
C ARG A 187 1.26 7.70 -4.65
N GLY A 188 2.15 8.60 -4.27
CA GLY A 188 2.48 8.83 -2.86
C GLY A 188 2.91 7.53 -2.20
N ASN A 189 2.28 7.17 -1.08
CA ASN A 189 2.51 5.89 -0.39
C ASN A 189 1.53 4.78 -0.82
N GLN A 190 0.65 5.05 -1.78
CA GLN A 190 -0.37 4.11 -2.23
C GLN A 190 0.16 3.29 -3.40
N ILE A 191 -0.13 1.99 -3.39
CA ILE A 191 0.28 1.03 -4.41
C ILE A 191 -0.96 0.34 -4.97
N ALA A 192 -0.98 0.14 -6.28
CA ALA A 192 -1.98 -0.66 -6.96
C ALA A 192 -1.32 -1.68 -7.87
N ILE A 193 -1.97 -2.83 -7.98
CA ILE A 193 -1.67 -3.82 -9.00
C ILE A 193 -2.67 -3.68 -10.12
N ILE A 194 -2.15 -3.65 -11.34
CA ILE A 194 -2.95 -3.63 -12.55
C ILE A 194 -2.68 -4.92 -13.31
N GLU A 195 -3.75 -5.66 -13.57
CA GLU A 195 -3.75 -6.85 -14.41
C GLU A 195 -4.31 -6.47 -15.79
N ALA A 196 -3.60 -6.77 -16.87
CA ALA A 196 -3.94 -6.38 -18.23
C ALA A 196 -4.22 -7.60 -19.12
N LYS A 197 -5.49 -7.78 -19.50
CA LYS A 197 -5.88 -8.87 -20.42
C LYS A 197 -6.23 -8.31 -21.80
N SER A 198 -5.43 -8.66 -22.80
CA SER A 198 -5.65 -8.29 -24.22
C SER A 198 -6.80 -9.05 -24.90
N GLY A 199 -7.39 -10.04 -24.22
CA GLY A 199 -8.48 -10.84 -24.77
C GLY A 199 -8.06 -11.85 -25.85
N LEU A 200 -6.76 -11.96 -26.17
CA LEU A 200 -6.21 -12.82 -27.22
C LEU A 200 -5.87 -14.26 -26.78
N SER A 201 -5.97 -14.59 -25.49
CA SER A 201 -5.70 -15.96 -25.03
C SER A 201 -6.74 -16.95 -25.55
N LYS A 202 -6.27 -18.05 -26.17
CA LYS A 202 -7.09 -19.16 -26.68
C LYS A 202 -7.61 -20.09 -25.57
N HIS A 203 -7.05 -19.99 -24.35
CA HIS A 203 -7.43 -20.78 -23.18
C HIS A 203 -7.99 -19.86 -22.09
N LYS A 204 -9.20 -19.33 -22.29
CA LYS A 204 -9.84 -18.44 -21.31
C LYS A 204 -10.56 -19.25 -20.25
N ARG A 205 -10.00 -19.34 -19.04
CA ARG A 205 -10.90 -19.36 -17.88
C ARG A 205 -11.40 -17.93 -17.71
N LYS A 206 -12.72 -17.77 -17.65
CA LYS A 206 -13.37 -16.44 -17.63
C LYS A 206 -12.99 -15.58 -16.41
N ARG A 207 -12.32 -16.15 -15.40
CA ARG A 207 -12.01 -15.54 -14.09
C ARG A 207 -10.54 -15.23 -13.84
N ASP A 208 -9.62 -15.63 -14.71
CA ASP A 208 -8.19 -15.67 -14.37
C ASP A 208 -7.63 -14.32 -13.87
N GLY A 209 -7.96 -13.20 -14.53
CA GLY A 209 -7.46 -11.89 -14.10
C GLY A 209 -8.03 -11.44 -12.74
N LEU A 210 -9.27 -11.81 -12.43
CA LEU A 210 -9.89 -11.51 -11.14
C LEU A 210 -9.27 -12.37 -10.03
N ASP A 211 -9.16 -13.68 -10.26
CA ASP A 211 -8.58 -14.61 -9.29
C ASP A 211 -7.11 -14.24 -9.00
N GLN A 212 -6.30 -13.96 -10.03
CA GLN A 212 -4.92 -13.51 -9.89
C GLN A 212 -4.80 -12.24 -9.04
N LEU A 213 -5.60 -11.20 -9.35
CA LEU A 213 -5.61 -9.96 -8.57
C LEU A 213 -5.95 -10.22 -7.10
N THR A 214 -7.02 -10.99 -6.83
CA THR A 214 -7.43 -11.28 -5.45
C THR A 214 -6.39 -12.09 -4.69
N THR A 215 -5.68 -13.02 -5.35
CA THR A 215 -4.56 -13.76 -4.75
C THR A 215 -3.40 -12.83 -4.42
N ILE A 216 -2.87 -12.10 -5.41
CA ILE A 216 -1.68 -11.25 -5.25
C ILE A 216 -1.90 -10.14 -4.20
N THR A 217 -3.09 -9.55 -4.20
CA THR A 217 -3.46 -8.46 -3.26
C THR A 217 -4.21 -8.99 -2.04
N GLY A 218 -4.14 -10.30 -1.78
CA GLY A 218 -4.65 -10.92 -0.57
C GLY A 218 -3.75 -10.63 0.62
N ARG A 219 -4.28 -10.88 1.81
CA ARG A 219 -3.57 -10.73 3.10
C ARG A 219 -2.20 -11.41 3.12
N GLU A 220 -2.08 -12.57 2.47
CA GLU A 220 -0.88 -13.41 2.53
C GLU A 220 0.29 -12.94 1.66
N TYR A 221 0.01 -12.03 0.72
CA TYR A 221 0.98 -11.47 -0.21
C TYR A 221 1.07 -9.95 -0.01
N LEU A 222 0.54 -9.14 -0.91
CA LEU A 222 0.69 -7.68 -0.88
C LEU A 222 -0.24 -6.96 0.10
N GLY A 223 -1.15 -7.69 0.75
CA GLY A 223 -1.99 -7.14 1.79
C GLY A 223 -3.22 -6.40 1.28
N THR A 224 -4.11 -6.05 2.20
CA THR A 224 -5.44 -5.52 1.88
C THR A 224 -5.45 -4.04 1.52
N TYR A 225 -4.33 -3.34 1.71
CA TYR A 225 -4.18 -1.93 1.31
C TYR A 225 -3.79 -1.75 -0.14
N THR A 226 -3.49 -2.82 -0.87
CA THR A 226 -3.14 -2.74 -2.29
C THR A 226 -4.37 -2.50 -3.15
N GLY A 227 -4.34 -1.43 -3.94
CA GLY A 227 -5.34 -1.13 -4.95
C GLY A 227 -5.37 -2.17 -6.08
N ARG A 228 -6.53 -2.36 -6.71
CA ARG A 228 -6.74 -3.41 -7.72
C ARG A 228 -7.43 -2.85 -8.95
N ILE A 229 -6.77 -2.97 -10.10
CA ILE A 229 -7.33 -2.51 -11.37
C ILE A 229 -7.23 -3.66 -12.38
N TRP A 230 -8.34 -3.99 -13.03
CA TRP A 230 -8.39 -4.99 -14.07
C TRP A 230 -8.65 -4.33 -15.42
N VAL A 231 -7.60 -4.26 -16.25
CA VAL A 231 -7.66 -3.69 -17.59
C VAL A 231 -8.06 -4.77 -18.59
N VAL A 232 -9.11 -4.53 -19.36
CA VAL A 232 -9.66 -5.48 -20.32
C VAL A 232 -9.86 -4.86 -21.69
N ALA A 233 -9.65 -5.65 -22.76
CA ALA A 233 -10.00 -5.27 -24.13
C ALA A 233 -11.49 -5.48 -24.46
N ALA A 234 -12.19 -6.29 -23.66
CA ALA A 234 -13.63 -6.53 -23.77
C ALA A 234 -14.23 -6.70 -22.37
N LEU A 235 -15.40 -6.13 -22.14
CA LEU A 235 -16.04 -6.19 -20.82
C LEU A 235 -16.40 -7.64 -20.45
N PRO A 236 -16.13 -8.07 -19.22
CA PRO A 236 -16.58 -9.37 -18.74
C PRO A 236 -18.12 -9.36 -18.54
N GLY A 237 -18.75 -10.52 -18.43
CA GLY A 237 -20.19 -10.61 -18.16
C GLY A 237 -20.58 -9.96 -16.82
N LYS A 238 -21.85 -9.54 -16.69
CA LYS A 238 -22.36 -8.78 -15.53
C LYS A 238 -21.99 -9.42 -14.18
N GLN A 239 -22.15 -10.74 -14.04
CA GLN A 239 -21.81 -11.48 -12.82
C GLN A 239 -20.33 -11.29 -12.39
N LEU A 240 -19.40 -11.23 -13.34
CA LEU A 240 -17.99 -11.00 -13.04
C LEU A 240 -17.69 -9.54 -12.72
N GLN A 241 -18.41 -8.60 -13.32
CA GLN A 241 -18.31 -7.18 -12.96
C GLN A 241 -18.83 -6.95 -11.53
N ASP A 242 -19.96 -7.57 -11.17
CA ASP A 242 -20.53 -7.51 -9.82
C ASP A 242 -19.54 -8.12 -8.79
N LEU A 243 -18.91 -9.24 -9.15
CA LEU A 243 -17.88 -9.86 -8.31
C LEU A 243 -16.63 -8.98 -8.17
N ALA A 244 -16.14 -8.39 -9.27
CA ALA A 244 -15.02 -7.47 -9.25
C ALA A 244 -15.30 -6.28 -8.34
N LYS A 245 -16.50 -5.71 -8.42
CA LYS A 245 -16.96 -4.63 -7.54
C LYS A 245 -16.98 -5.06 -6.07
N ALA A 246 -17.47 -6.26 -5.77
CA ALA A 246 -17.47 -6.78 -4.39
C ALA A 246 -16.05 -6.95 -3.81
N TYR A 247 -15.05 -7.20 -4.67
CA TYR A 247 -13.64 -7.25 -4.28
C TYR A 247 -12.89 -5.91 -4.36
N GLY A 248 -13.58 -4.80 -4.67
CA GLY A 248 -12.95 -3.50 -4.83
C GLY A 248 -12.00 -3.43 -6.04
N ILE A 249 -12.25 -4.23 -7.08
CA ILE A 249 -11.47 -4.24 -8.31
C ILE A 249 -12.13 -3.31 -9.34
N HIS A 250 -11.38 -2.30 -9.80
CA HIS A 250 -11.83 -1.41 -10.86
C HIS A 250 -11.62 -2.05 -12.23
N VAL A 251 -12.70 -2.45 -12.89
CA VAL A 251 -12.65 -2.98 -14.27
C VAL A 251 -12.61 -1.83 -15.26
N VAL A 252 -11.57 -1.77 -16.08
CA VAL A 252 -11.34 -0.68 -17.04
C VAL A 252 -11.27 -1.23 -18.46
N LEU A 253 -12.28 -0.90 -19.27
CA LEU A 253 -12.25 -1.17 -20.71
C LEU A 253 -11.29 -0.22 -21.40
N VAL A 254 -10.28 -0.76 -22.09
CA VAL A 254 -9.33 0.02 -22.88
C VAL A 254 -9.33 -0.40 -24.33
N GLN A 255 -9.05 0.57 -25.19
CA GLN A 255 -8.79 0.40 -26.61
C GLN A 255 -7.46 1.07 -26.94
N ILE A 256 -6.71 0.45 -27.86
CA ILE A 256 -5.44 0.97 -28.34
C ILE A 256 -5.55 1.34 -29.82
N ARG A 257 -4.77 2.35 -30.20
CA ARG A 257 -4.58 2.79 -31.58
C ARG A 257 -3.10 2.91 -31.90
N GLU A 258 -2.74 2.67 -33.14
CA GLU A 258 -1.41 2.97 -33.64
C GLU A 258 -1.33 4.49 -33.93
N ALA A 259 -0.49 5.19 -33.17
CA ALA A 259 -0.29 6.64 -33.30
C ALA A 259 0.80 7.01 -34.33
N ALA A 260 1.69 6.06 -34.61
CA ALA A 260 2.75 6.10 -35.62
C ALA A 260 3.22 4.65 -35.85
N PRO A 261 3.92 4.32 -36.95
CA PRO A 261 4.38 2.95 -37.22
C PRO A 261 5.11 2.34 -36.01
N GLY A 262 4.57 1.23 -35.49
CA GLY A 262 5.08 0.51 -34.32
C GLY A 262 4.86 1.20 -32.96
N ARG A 263 4.11 2.31 -32.90
CA ARG A 263 3.87 3.09 -31.68
C ARG A 263 2.39 3.08 -31.30
N TRP A 264 2.06 2.27 -30.31
CA TRP A 264 0.70 2.09 -29.82
C TRP A 264 0.39 3.00 -28.62
N ARG A 265 -0.84 3.51 -28.58
CA ARG A 265 -1.33 4.37 -27.48
C ARG A 265 -2.77 4.01 -27.14
N LEU A 266 -3.14 4.24 -25.89
CA LEU A 266 -4.55 4.25 -25.49
C LEU A 266 -5.29 5.37 -26.23
N ASP A 267 -6.53 5.11 -26.66
CA ASP A 267 -7.42 6.18 -27.11
C ASP A 267 -7.80 7.14 -25.95
N ASP A 268 -8.33 8.31 -26.28
CA ASP A 268 -8.52 9.37 -25.28
C ASP A 268 -9.61 8.99 -24.26
N ALA A 269 -10.64 8.23 -24.69
CA ALA A 269 -11.68 7.71 -23.81
C ALA A 269 -11.13 6.66 -22.81
N SER A 270 -10.22 5.79 -23.25
CA SER A 270 -9.55 4.80 -22.41
C SER A 270 -8.58 5.45 -21.43
N GLN A 271 -7.87 6.49 -21.87
CA GLN A 271 -7.04 7.30 -20.99
C GLN A 271 -7.86 7.97 -19.89
N ALA A 272 -9.03 8.53 -20.22
CA ALA A 272 -9.93 9.13 -19.23
C ALA A 272 -10.46 8.09 -18.22
N ARG A 273 -10.93 6.92 -18.70
CA ARG A 273 -11.40 5.83 -17.82
C ARG A 273 -10.30 5.32 -16.89
N LEU A 274 -9.11 5.06 -17.43
CA LEU A 274 -7.99 4.56 -16.62
C LEU A 274 -7.48 5.61 -15.64
N ARG A 275 -7.47 6.90 -16.01
CA ARG A 275 -7.15 8.00 -15.08
C ARG A 275 -8.14 8.03 -13.92
N ALA A 276 -9.44 7.97 -14.20
CA ALA A 276 -10.47 7.96 -13.16
C ALA A 276 -10.29 6.76 -12.21
N ALA A 277 -10.01 5.57 -12.76
CA ALA A 277 -9.74 4.38 -11.95
C ALA A 277 -8.50 4.54 -11.06
N LEU A 278 -7.43 5.15 -11.57
CA LEU A 278 -6.23 5.45 -10.79
C LEU A 278 -6.51 6.50 -9.70
N ASP A 279 -7.25 7.56 -10.01
CA ASP A 279 -7.60 8.60 -9.03
C ASP A 279 -8.50 8.03 -7.92
N GLU A 280 -9.42 7.13 -8.28
CA GLU A 280 -10.27 6.43 -7.33
C GLU A 280 -9.48 5.42 -6.50
N THR A 281 -8.50 4.71 -7.07
CA THR A 281 -7.76 3.66 -6.37
C THR A 281 -6.61 4.21 -5.51
N LEU A 282 -5.86 5.17 -6.05
CA LEU A 282 -4.59 5.65 -5.49
C LEU A 282 -4.64 7.10 -5.00
N GLY A 283 -5.76 7.79 -5.21
CA GLY A 283 -5.87 9.23 -5.00
C GLY A 283 -5.46 10.04 -6.23
N ALA A 284 -5.90 11.30 -6.25
CA ALA A 284 -5.66 12.22 -7.37
C ALA A 284 -4.17 12.47 -7.58
N ASN A 285 -3.72 12.48 -8.83
CA ASN A 285 -2.35 12.85 -9.16
C ASN A 285 -2.18 14.38 -9.12
N PRO A 286 -1.30 14.94 -8.28
CA PRO A 286 -1.05 16.38 -8.26
C PRO A 286 -0.55 16.90 -9.62
N LYS A 287 0.20 16.07 -10.36
CA LYS A 287 0.78 16.44 -11.66
C LYS A 287 -0.28 16.62 -12.75
N SER A 288 -1.45 15.99 -12.65
CA SER A 288 -2.52 16.13 -13.66
C SER A 288 -3.34 17.41 -13.50
N GLN A 289 -3.25 18.12 -12.37
CA GLN A 289 -3.94 19.40 -12.18
C GLN A 289 -3.24 20.57 -12.92
N ILE A 290 -1.95 20.42 -13.24
CA ILE A 290 -1.16 21.48 -13.89
C ILE A 290 -1.38 21.51 -15.43
N GLN A 291 -2.02 20.49 -16.02
CA GLN A 291 -2.21 20.39 -17.48
C GLN A 291 -3.52 20.98 -18.03
N ASN A 292 -4.35 21.62 -17.19
CA ASN A 292 -5.46 22.46 -17.66
C ASN A 292 -5.14 23.93 -17.35
N PRO A 293 -4.39 24.66 -18.21
CA PRO A 293 -4.48 26.10 -18.19
C PRO A 293 -5.93 26.44 -18.56
N GLN A 294 -6.64 27.10 -17.65
CA GLN A 294 -7.91 27.72 -17.98
C GLN A 294 -7.66 28.59 -19.22
N ILE A 295 -8.38 28.31 -20.29
CA ILE A 295 -8.50 29.21 -21.43
C ILE A 295 -9.19 30.46 -20.88
N GLY A 296 -8.37 31.39 -20.40
CA GLY A 296 -8.81 32.69 -19.97
C GLY A 296 -9.40 33.40 -21.17
N ASN A 297 -10.71 33.65 -21.10
CA ASN A 297 -11.41 34.53 -22.01
C ASN A 297 -10.67 35.86 -22.08
N ARG A 298 -10.01 36.13 -23.21
CA ARG A 298 -9.71 37.51 -23.62
C ARG A 298 -11.00 38.09 -24.17
N LYS A 299 -11.60 39.01 -23.40
CA LYS A 299 -12.39 40.10 -23.97
C LYS A 299 -11.43 41.15 -24.51
#